data_AF-A0A528JZE8-F1
#
_entry.id   AF-A0A528JZE8-F1
#
_cell.length_a   1.000
_cell.length_b   1.000
_cell.length_c   1.000
_cell.angle_alpha   90.00
_cell.angle_beta   90.00
_cell.angle_gamma   90.00
#
_symmetry.space_group_name_H-M   'P 1'
#
loop_
_entity.id
_entity.type
_entity.pdbx_description
1 polymer ?
#
loop_
_entity_poly.entity_id
_entity_poly.type
_entity_poly.pdbx_seq_one_letter_code
_entity_poly.pdbx_strand_id
1 'polypeptide(L)'
;MIPRIYVPGDSGALALGAEKVAKAIEKELADRGIEAKIVRNGSRGAYFLEPMVEVATANGRVAYGPVKPSDVKSLFDCGFLTGGHHKRWLGAPDKIPFLAKQTRLTFARCGVINPLSLDHYKAHGGLKGLQNAVGLAPADIVKQVTESGLRGRGGAGFPTGIK
;
A
#
# COMPACT_ATOMS: atom_id res chain seq x y z
N MET A 1 7.52 -19.63 7.08
CA MET A 1 7.33 -18.53 6.10
C MET A 1 8.14 -17.35 6.60
N ILE A 2 9.02 -16.77 5.79
CA ILE A 2 9.80 -15.58 6.22
C ILE A 2 8.85 -14.38 6.41
N PRO A 3 9.04 -13.54 7.45
CA PRO A 3 8.22 -12.36 7.67
C PRO A 3 8.26 -11.41 6.46
N ARG A 4 7.13 -10.76 6.16
CA ARG A 4 7.07 -9.70 5.15
C ARG A 4 6.85 -8.36 5.83
N ILE A 5 7.77 -7.45 5.62
CA ILE A 5 7.74 -6.07 6.13
C ILE A 5 7.46 -5.16 4.95
N TYR A 6 6.59 -4.18 5.11
CA TYR A 6 6.22 -3.22 4.09
C TYR A 6 6.69 -1.84 4.53
N VAL A 7 7.53 -1.21 3.70
CA VAL A 7 8.05 0.13 3.96
C VAL A 7 7.78 0.97 2.71
N PRO A 8 6.94 2.01 2.78
CA PRO A 8 6.55 2.76 1.61
C PRO A 8 7.75 3.33 0.82
N GLY A 9 7.69 3.22 -0.51
CA GLY A 9 8.60 3.82 -1.48
C GLY A 9 8.00 4.99 -2.25
N ASP A 10 6.83 5.49 -1.82
CA ASP A 10 6.20 6.70 -2.34
C ASP A 10 7.05 7.94 -2.03
N SER A 11 7.06 8.94 -2.91
CA SER A 11 7.89 10.14 -2.76
C SER A 11 7.59 10.91 -1.47
N GLY A 12 6.32 10.98 -1.04
CA GLY A 12 5.95 11.63 0.22
C GLY A 12 6.48 10.88 1.44
N ALA A 13 6.45 9.54 1.41
CA ALA A 13 7.05 8.73 2.47
C ALA A 13 8.59 8.83 2.47
N LEU A 14 9.22 8.86 1.29
CA LEU A 14 10.67 9.06 1.14
C LEU A 14 11.11 10.41 1.71
N ALA A 15 10.36 11.49 1.43
CA ALA A 15 10.61 12.81 2.00
C ALA A 15 10.55 12.82 3.53
N LEU A 16 9.73 11.94 4.12
CA LEU A 16 9.60 11.75 5.58
C LEU A 16 10.59 10.72 6.16
N GLY A 17 11.54 10.22 5.35
CA GLY A 17 12.63 9.38 5.81
C GLY A 17 12.40 7.88 5.69
N ALA A 18 11.42 7.42 4.91
CA ALA A 18 11.14 5.99 4.72
C ALA A 18 12.36 5.18 4.22
N GLU A 19 13.24 5.79 3.43
CA GLU A 19 14.50 5.14 2.99
C GLU A 19 15.45 4.87 4.16
N LYS A 20 15.55 5.81 5.10
CA LYS A 20 16.37 5.64 6.31
C LYS A 20 15.77 4.55 7.21
N VAL A 21 14.44 4.47 7.28
CA VAL A 21 13.73 3.41 8.02
C VAL A 21 13.97 2.05 7.38
N ALA A 22 13.86 1.92 6.06
CA ALA A 22 14.13 0.67 5.34
C ALA A 22 15.56 0.17 5.61
N LYS A 23 16.58 1.03 5.46
CA LYS A 23 17.98 0.69 5.74
C LYS A 23 18.23 0.32 7.19
N ALA A 24 17.58 1.01 8.14
CA ALA A 24 17.67 0.67 9.55
C ALA A 24 17.05 -0.71 9.85
N ILE A 25 15.93 -1.07 9.20
CA ILE A 25 15.33 -2.40 9.31
C ILE A 25 16.25 -3.47 8.70
N GLU A 26 16.83 -3.22 7.53
CA GLU A 26 17.79 -4.13 6.89
C GLU A 26 18.99 -4.42 7.80
N LYS A 27 19.56 -3.35 8.39
CA LYS A 27 20.66 -3.48 9.34
C LYS A 27 20.25 -4.29 10.58
N GLU A 28 19.11 -3.98 11.17
CA GLU A 28 18.63 -4.67 12.38
C GLU A 28 18.33 -6.16 12.12
N LEU A 29 17.81 -6.51 10.93
CA LEU A 29 17.65 -7.89 10.49
C LEU A 29 19.00 -8.62 10.42
N ALA A 30 20.00 -7.98 9.80
CA ALA A 30 21.35 -8.55 9.71
C ALA A 30 22.01 -8.72 11.07
N ASP A 31 21.93 -7.70 11.94
CA ASP A 31 22.50 -7.73 13.30
C ASP A 31 21.89 -8.85 14.15
N ARG A 32 20.60 -9.17 13.95
CA ARG A 32 19.89 -10.24 14.66
C ARG A 32 19.93 -11.60 13.96
N GLY A 33 20.52 -11.69 12.77
CA GLY A 33 20.53 -12.91 11.96
C GLY A 33 19.13 -13.39 11.54
N ILE A 34 18.19 -12.47 11.33
CA ILE A 34 16.80 -12.78 10.97
C ILE A 34 16.60 -12.57 9.47
N GLU A 35 16.10 -13.58 8.78
CA GLU A 35 15.68 -13.47 7.39
C GLU A 35 14.26 -12.91 7.28
N ALA A 36 14.08 -11.82 6.52
CA ALA A 36 12.76 -11.26 6.22
C ALA A 36 12.75 -10.61 4.83
N LYS A 37 11.56 -10.50 4.23
CA LYS A 37 11.36 -9.83 2.95
C LYS A 37 10.84 -8.41 3.17
N ILE A 38 11.59 -7.41 2.72
CA ILE A 38 11.12 -6.02 2.68
C ILE A 38 10.45 -5.76 1.34
N VAL A 39 9.21 -5.29 1.39
CA VAL A 39 8.41 -4.89 0.23
C VAL A 39 8.30 -3.37 0.23
N ARG A 40 8.83 -2.74 -0.82
CA ARG A 40 8.65 -1.31 -1.04
C ARG A 40 7.29 -1.05 -1.69
N ASN A 41 6.23 -0.97 -0.88
CA ASN A 41 4.87 -0.67 -1.32
C ASN A 41 4.68 0.82 -1.62
N GLY A 42 3.54 1.20 -2.20
CA GLY A 42 3.13 2.61 -2.22
C GLY A 42 2.75 3.14 -0.83
N SER A 43 2.39 4.42 -0.72
CA SER A 43 1.74 4.95 0.48
C SER A 43 0.24 4.57 0.52
N ARG A 44 -0.33 4.43 1.72
CA ARG A 44 -1.79 4.36 1.88
C ARG A 44 -2.48 5.72 1.72
N GLY A 45 -1.74 6.82 1.76
CA GLY A 45 -2.25 8.19 1.64
C GLY A 45 -2.55 8.88 2.98
N ALA A 46 -2.26 8.23 4.11
CA ALA A 46 -2.36 8.83 5.45
C ALA A 46 -1.01 9.46 5.83
N TYR A 47 -0.60 10.53 5.15
CA TYR A 47 0.76 11.08 5.27
C TYR A 47 1.16 11.52 6.69
N PHE A 48 0.20 11.83 7.56
CA PHE A 48 0.46 12.11 8.98
C PHE A 48 0.95 10.88 9.78
N LEU A 49 0.85 9.68 9.21
CA LEU A 49 1.37 8.42 9.75
C LEU A 49 2.64 7.94 9.02
N GLU A 50 3.08 8.63 7.97
CA GLU A 50 4.26 8.22 7.21
C GLU A 50 5.57 8.61 7.93
N PRO A 51 6.64 7.77 7.90
CA PRO A 51 6.70 6.43 7.33
C PRO A 51 5.85 5.41 8.10
N MET A 52 4.86 4.82 7.43
CA MET A 52 3.96 3.85 8.02
C MET A 52 4.42 2.45 7.64
N VAL A 53 5.15 1.80 8.55
CA VAL A 53 5.66 0.44 8.36
C VAL A 53 4.52 -0.53 8.64
N GLU A 54 4.39 -1.58 7.83
CA GLU A 54 3.46 -2.66 8.12
C GLU A 54 4.17 -4.01 8.12
N VAL A 55 3.61 -4.98 8.81
CA VAL A 55 4.10 -6.37 8.83
C VAL A 55 2.97 -7.32 8.53
N ALA A 56 3.21 -8.34 7.70
CA ALA A 56 2.26 -9.42 7.50
C ALA A 56 2.27 -10.36 8.71
N THR A 57 1.09 -10.61 9.27
CA THR A 57 0.85 -11.59 10.35
C THR A 57 -0.17 -12.63 9.89
N ALA A 58 -0.45 -13.63 10.72
CA ALA A 58 -1.50 -14.61 10.47
C ALA A 58 -2.90 -13.97 10.33
N ASN A 59 -3.13 -12.82 10.97
CA ASN A 59 -4.42 -12.13 11.02
C ASN A 59 -4.50 -10.94 10.05
N GLY A 60 -3.59 -10.87 9.07
CA GLY A 60 -3.47 -9.73 8.15
C GLY A 60 -2.31 -8.80 8.50
N ARG A 61 -2.29 -7.61 7.89
CA ARG A 61 -1.23 -6.62 8.11
C ARG A 61 -1.47 -5.87 9.42
N VAL A 62 -0.40 -5.61 10.18
CA VAL A 62 -0.39 -4.71 11.34
C VAL A 62 0.48 -3.50 10.99
N ALA A 63 0.00 -2.29 11.28
CA ALA A 63 0.67 -1.04 10.98
C ALA A 63 1.35 -0.41 12.21
N TYR A 64 2.45 0.29 11.94
CA TYR A 64 3.19 1.11 12.88
C TYR A 64 3.52 2.45 12.22
N GLY A 65 3.28 3.57 12.90
CA GLY A 65 3.55 4.88 12.31
C GLY A 65 3.30 6.06 13.27
N PRO A 66 3.89 7.23 12.98
CA PRO A 66 5.02 7.41 12.06
C PRO A 66 6.31 6.83 12.66
N VAL A 67 7.01 6.00 11.90
CA VAL A 67 8.24 5.32 12.34
C VAL A 67 9.46 6.17 11.99
N LYS A 68 10.34 6.37 12.98
CA LYS A 68 11.67 6.96 12.77
C LYS A 68 12.73 5.87 12.74
N PRO A 69 13.91 6.09 12.13
CA PRO A 69 15.02 5.14 12.19
C PRO A 69 15.41 4.75 13.63
N SER A 70 15.32 5.69 14.57
CA SER A 70 15.59 5.45 15.99
C SER A 70 14.54 4.58 16.71
N ASP A 71 13.35 4.39 16.13
CA ASP A 71 12.31 3.51 16.67
C ASP A 71 12.50 2.04 16.22
N VAL A 72 13.40 1.75 15.28
CA VAL A 72 13.55 0.41 14.67
C VAL A 72 13.97 -0.63 15.70
N LYS A 73 15.03 -0.37 16.48
CA LYS A 73 15.51 -1.33 17.48
C LYS A 73 14.41 -1.71 18.47
N SER A 74 13.67 -0.73 19.01
CA SER A 74 12.58 -0.98 19.95
C SER A 74 11.36 -1.66 19.32
N LEU A 75 11.11 -1.49 18.02
CA LEU A 75 10.11 -2.27 17.29
C LEU A 75 10.49 -3.76 17.30
N PHE A 76 11.74 -4.10 17.00
CA PHE A 76 12.22 -5.48 17.05
C PHE A 76 12.19 -6.06 18.47
N ASP A 77 12.56 -5.29 19.48
CA ASP A 77 12.52 -5.72 20.89
C ASP A 77 11.11 -6.07 21.37
N CYS A 78 10.08 -5.37 20.87
CA CYS A 78 8.68 -5.66 21.17
C CYS A 78 8.06 -6.75 20.27
N GLY A 79 8.85 -7.44 19.43
CA GLY A 79 8.33 -8.50 18.57
C GLY A 79 7.45 -7.99 17.43
N PHE A 80 7.75 -6.83 16.83
CA PHE A 80 6.89 -6.30 15.76
C PHE A 80 6.77 -7.25 14.56
N LEU A 81 7.74 -8.15 14.30
CA LEU A 81 7.69 -9.14 13.22
C LEU A 81 6.48 -10.08 13.29
N THR A 82 5.88 -10.23 14.48
CA THR A 82 4.66 -11.01 14.72
C THR A 82 3.46 -10.13 15.09
N GLY A 83 3.58 -8.80 14.97
CA GLY A 83 2.50 -7.86 15.30
C GLY A 83 2.51 -7.34 16.74
N GLY A 84 3.63 -7.46 17.46
CA GLY A 84 3.74 -7.04 18.85
C GLY A 84 3.42 -5.56 19.12
N HIS A 85 2.89 -5.26 20.31
CA HIS A 85 2.51 -3.91 20.69
C HIS A 85 3.73 -3.03 20.99
N HIS A 86 3.80 -1.87 20.31
CA HIS A 86 4.83 -0.84 20.47
C HIS A 86 4.15 0.54 20.57
N LYS A 87 4.84 1.57 21.06
CA LYS A 87 4.30 2.95 21.13
C LYS A 87 3.82 3.51 19.78
N ARG A 88 4.28 2.94 18.66
CA ARG A 88 3.90 3.32 17.28
C ARG A 88 2.78 2.45 16.70
N TRP A 89 2.23 1.50 17.46
CA TRP A 89 1.24 0.54 16.96
C TRP A 89 -0.06 1.23 16.56
N LEU A 90 -0.58 0.87 15.39
CA LEU A 90 -1.82 1.40 14.81
C LEU A 90 -2.87 0.32 14.58
N GLY A 91 -2.51 -0.95 14.80
CA GLY A 91 -3.37 -2.10 14.55
C GLY A 91 -3.54 -2.41 13.07
N ALA A 92 -4.68 -3.00 12.72
CA ALA A 92 -5.00 -3.34 11.34
C ALA A 92 -5.19 -2.06 10.50
N PRO A 93 -4.39 -1.83 9.44
CA PRO A 93 -4.42 -0.57 8.70
C PRO A 93 -5.77 -0.27 8.04
N ASP A 94 -6.52 -1.29 7.64
CA ASP A 94 -7.88 -1.15 7.10
C ASP A 94 -8.93 -0.76 8.16
N LYS A 95 -8.60 -0.88 9.45
CA LYS A 95 -9.46 -0.45 10.58
C LYS A 95 -9.15 0.96 11.07
N ILE A 96 -8.06 1.58 10.61
CA ILE A 96 -7.76 2.98 10.91
C ILE A 96 -8.93 3.84 10.39
N PRO A 97 -9.62 4.64 11.22
CA PRO A 97 -10.85 5.33 10.81
C PRO A 97 -10.72 6.19 9.55
N PHE A 98 -9.56 6.84 9.36
CA PHE A 98 -9.26 7.62 8.15
C PHE A 98 -9.30 6.78 6.87
N LEU A 99 -8.84 5.52 6.92
CA LEU A 99 -8.82 4.59 5.79
C LEU A 99 -10.15 3.82 5.69
N ALA A 100 -10.69 3.37 6.82
CA ALA A 100 -11.90 2.54 6.90
C ALA A 100 -13.15 3.23 6.34
N LYS A 101 -13.22 4.56 6.45
CA LYS A 101 -14.38 5.37 6.01
C LYS A 101 -14.28 5.83 4.55
N GLN A 102 -13.36 5.28 3.76
CA GLN A 102 -13.19 5.63 2.35
C GLN A 102 -13.78 4.57 1.41
N THR A 103 -14.39 5.03 0.32
CA THR A 103 -14.74 4.16 -0.82
C THR A 103 -13.62 4.20 -1.86
N ARG A 104 -12.60 3.34 -1.71
CA ARG A 104 -11.39 3.36 -2.57
C ARG A 104 -11.59 2.56 -3.86
N LEU A 105 -12.38 3.06 -4.82
CA LEU A 105 -12.54 2.41 -6.13
C LEU A 105 -11.24 2.46 -6.95
N THR A 106 -10.77 3.68 -7.27
CA THR A 106 -9.53 3.89 -8.05
C THR A 106 -8.28 3.54 -7.24
N PHE A 107 -8.28 3.86 -5.95
CA PHE A 107 -7.13 3.70 -5.05
C PHE A 107 -7.07 2.34 -4.33
N ALA A 108 -7.89 1.37 -4.73
CA ALA A 108 -8.03 0.06 -4.06
C ALA A 108 -6.69 -0.63 -3.74
N ARG A 109 -5.68 -0.44 -4.61
CA ARG A 109 -4.36 -1.08 -4.50
C ARG A 109 -3.28 -0.17 -3.91
N CYS A 110 -3.51 1.13 -3.82
CA CYS A 110 -2.53 2.10 -3.33
C CYS A 110 -2.17 1.83 -1.86
N GLY A 111 -0.88 1.56 -1.62
CA GLY A 111 -0.33 1.18 -0.32
C GLY A 111 -0.45 -0.30 0.04
N VAL A 112 -1.17 -1.09 -0.76
CA VAL A 112 -1.35 -2.54 -0.53
C VAL A 112 -0.27 -3.34 -1.25
N ILE A 113 0.02 -2.99 -2.50
CA ILE A 113 0.90 -3.77 -3.39
C ILE A 113 2.32 -3.18 -3.51
N ASN A 114 3.27 -4.01 -3.96
CA ASN A 114 4.48 -3.50 -4.60
C ASN A 114 4.08 -2.89 -5.97
N PRO A 115 4.29 -1.59 -6.20
CA PRO A 115 3.84 -0.91 -7.41
C PRO A 115 4.51 -1.42 -8.69
N LEU A 116 5.69 -2.05 -8.61
CA LEU A 116 6.42 -2.58 -9.75
C LEU A 116 6.25 -4.11 -9.94
N SER A 117 5.38 -4.75 -9.15
CA SER A 117 5.13 -6.19 -9.27
C SER A 117 3.85 -6.45 -10.07
N LEU A 118 4.02 -7.03 -11.27
CA LEU A 118 2.91 -7.47 -12.10
C LEU A 118 2.06 -8.55 -11.39
N ASP A 119 2.70 -9.45 -10.66
CA ASP A 119 2.00 -10.51 -9.92
C ASP A 119 1.13 -9.95 -8.80
N HIS A 120 1.66 -8.99 -8.02
CA HIS A 120 0.82 -8.30 -7.03
C HIS A 120 -0.34 -7.57 -7.71
N TYR A 121 -0.10 -6.90 -8.85
CA TYR A 121 -1.15 -6.20 -9.57
C TYR A 121 -2.27 -7.15 -10.00
N LYS A 122 -1.91 -8.27 -10.65
CA LYS A 122 -2.85 -9.33 -11.07
C LYS A 122 -3.61 -9.94 -9.89
N ALA A 123 -2.91 -10.29 -8.81
CA ALA A 123 -3.53 -10.85 -7.61
C ALA A 123 -4.58 -9.94 -6.94
N HIS A 124 -4.54 -8.64 -7.23
CA HIS A 124 -5.50 -7.64 -6.72
C HIS A 124 -6.44 -7.11 -7.82
N GLY A 125 -6.80 -7.98 -8.77
CA GLY A 125 -7.77 -7.70 -9.84
C GLY A 125 -7.22 -6.82 -10.97
N GLY A 126 -5.92 -6.57 -10.99
CA GLY A 126 -5.25 -5.92 -12.12
C GLY A 126 -5.41 -6.72 -13.40
N LEU A 127 -5.44 -6.02 -14.54
CA LEU A 127 -5.69 -6.56 -15.89
C LEU A 127 -7.09 -7.15 -16.14
N LYS A 128 -7.91 -7.43 -15.13
CA LYS A 128 -9.26 -7.99 -15.34
C LYS A 128 -10.11 -7.14 -16.28
N GLY A 129 -10.10 -5.82 -16.10
CA GLY A 129 -10.82 -4.90 -17.01
C GLY A 129 -10.29 -4.93 -18.44
N LEU A 130 -8.97 -5.02 -18.61
CA LEU A 130 -8.34 -5.13 -19.93
C LEU A 130 -8.69 -6.46 -20.61
N GLN A 131 -8.61 -7.57 -19.87
CA GLN A 131 -8.95 -8.91 -20.39
C GLN A 131 -10.40 -8.95 -20.89
N ASN A 132 -11.33 -8.32 -20.15
CA ASN A 132 -12.71 -8.19 -20.60
C ASN A 132 -12.82 -7.31 -21.86
N ALA A 133 -12.16 -6.14 -21.85
CA ALA A 133 -12.22 -5.19 -22.95
C ALA A 133 -11.70 -5.75 -24.28
N VAL A 134 -10.66 -6.59 -24.25
CA VAL A 134 -10.11 -7.25 -25.45
C VAL A 134 -11.12 -8.17 -26.13
N GLY A 135 -12.11 -8.69 -25.38
CA GLY A 135 -13.18 -9.52 -25.92
C GLY A 135 -14.40 -8.75 -26.44
N LEU A 136 -14.39 -7.41 -26.42
CA LEU A 136 -15.53 -6.56 -26.79
C LEU A 136 -15.26 -5.80 -28.09
N ALA A 137 -16.34 -5.47 -28.81
CA ALA A 137 -16.24 -4.50 -29.89
C ALA A 137 -15.89 -3.11 -29.30
N PRO A 138 -15.11 -2.27 -30.00
CA PRO A 138 -14.74 -0.94 -29.50
C PRO A 138 -15.94 -0.07 -29.08
N ALA A 139 -17.05 -0.15 -29.82
CA ALA A 139 -18.28 0.59 -29.50
C ALA A 139 -18.91 0.17 -28.16
N ASP A 140 -18.83 -1.12 -27.80
CA ASP A 140 -19.35 -1.62 -26.53
C ASP A 140 -18.53 -1.14 -25.34
N ILE A 141 -17.21 -0.97 -25.53
CA ILE A 141 -16.33 -0.39 -24.50
C ILE A 141 -16.72 1.07 -24.25
N VAL A 142 -16.89 1.86 -25.32
CA VAL A 142 -17.33 3.27 -25.23
C VAL A 142 -18.70 3.37 -24.56
N LYS A 143 -19.63 2.49 -24.93
CA LYS A 143 -20.96 2.40 -24.31
C LYS A 143 -20.85 2.14 -22.80
N GLN A 144 -20.06 1.16 -22.35
CA GLN A 144 -19.88 0.88 -20.92
C GLN A 144 -19.27 2.07 -20.15
N VAL A 145 -18.30 2.78 -20.74
CA VAL A 145 -17.74 3.99 -20.13
C VAL A 145 -18.79 5.10 -20.04
N THR A 146 -19.63 5.25 -21.07
CA THR A 146 -20.74 6.20 -21.08
C THR A 146 -21.77 5.88 -19.98
N GLU A 147 -22.20 4.61 -19.89
CA GLU A 147 -23.14 4.12 -18.89
C GLU A 147 -22.60 4.22 -17.45
N SER A 148 -21.27 4.17 -17.27
CA SER A 148 -20.65 4.39 -15.95
C SER A 148 -20.83 5.80 -15.39
N GLY A 149 -21.19 6.77 -16.25
CA GLY A 149 -21.28 8.18 -15.87
C GLY A 149 -19.94 8.83 -15.54
N LEU A 150 -18.81 8.24 -15.95
CA LEU A 150 -17.49 8.79 -15.71
C LEU A 150 -17.35 10.18 -16.36
N ARG A 151 -16.84 11.13 -15.58
CA ARG A 151 -16.50 12.49 -16.02
C ARG A 151 -15.00 12.72 -15.87
N GLY A 152 -14.45 13.60 -16.70
CA GLY A 152 -13.04 13.98 -16.67
C GLY A 152 -12.62 14.54 -15.31
N ARG A 153 -11.67 13.88 -14.64
CA ARG A 153 -11.21 14.22 -13.29
C ARG A 153 -10.10 15.29 -13.24
N GLY A 154 -9.73 15.86 -14.39
CA GLY A 154 -8.74 16.94 -14.50
C GLY A 154 -9.29 18.34 -14.21
N GLY A 155 -10.57 18.48 -13.85
CA GLY A 155 -11.20 19.75 -13.48
C GLY A 155 -12.47 20.07 -14.28
N ALA A 156 -12.38 20.04 -15.61
CA ALA A 156 -13.49 20.46 -16.48
C ALA A 156 -14.74 19.55 -16.42
N GLY A 157 -14.59 18.29 -16.00
CA GLY A 157 -15.74 17.40 -15.80
C GLY A 157 -16.50 17.01 -17.07
N PHE A 158 -15.88 17.06 -18.25
CA PHE A 158 -16.52 16.60 -19.49
C PHE A 158 -16.83 15.10 -19.45
N PRO A 159 -17.99 14.63 -19.93
CA PRO A 159 -18.34 13.20 -19.93
C PRO A 159 -17.31 12.37 -20.70
N THR A 160 -16.70 11.39 -20.02
CA THR A 160 -15.56 10.65 -20.59
C THR A 160 -15.97 9.73 -21.72
N GLY A 161 -17.19 9.19 -21.72
CA GLY A 161 -17.69 8.34 -22.81
C GLY A 161 -18.07 9.10 -24.09
N ILE A 162 -18.24 10.43 -24.04
CA ILE A 162 -18.56 11.27 -25.21
C ILE A 162 -17.29 11.75 -25.93
N LYS A 163 -16.17 11.84 -25.20
CA LYS A 163 -14.88 12.32 -25.73
C LYS A 163 -14.21 11.25 -26.59
#